data_AF-A0A383B2I8-F1
#
_entry.id   AF-A0A383B2I8-F1
#
_cell.length_a   1.000
_cell.length_b   1.000
_cell.length_c   1.000
_cell.angle_alpha   90.00
_cell.angle_beta   90.00
_cell.angle_gamma   90.00
#
_symmetry.space_group_name_H-M   'P 1'
#
loop_
_entity.id
_entity.type
_entity.pdbx_description
1 polymer ?
#
loop_
_entity_poly.entity_id
_entity_poly.type
_entity_poly.pdbx_seq_one_letter_code
_entity_poly.pdbx_strand_id
1 'polypeptide(L)'
;LANMASFYAVYHGPQGLKTIAERIHRFADILATGLNQKGVALKHSTYFDTLTVMVDNKEDVLAKAYAKGMNLRADLEGAVGVSLDETTTREDIVALFDVLLGEEHGLTVEGLDAEVTTQDVKSIPESLVRTSDFLTHEVFNKYHSETEMLRYIKSLENKDLALNQSMISLGSCTMKLNATAEMIPVTWAEFGQLPPFAPLDQAAGYQEMIAELSEWLINVTGYDALSMQPNSGAQGEYAGLLAIQRYH
;
A
#
# COMPACT_ATOMS: atom_id res chain seq x y z
N LEU A 1 9.01 -11.28 0.09
CA LEU A 1 8.10 -10.32 -0.60
C LEU A 1 7.90 -10.64 -2.08
N ALA A 2 8.95 -10.75 -2.90
CA ALA A 2 8.79 -11.07 -4.35
C ALA A 2 7.97 -12.35 -4.62
N ASN A 3 8.23 -13.44 -3.89
CA ASN A 3 7.45 -14.68 -4.01
C ASN A 3 5.98 -14.51 -3.58
N MET A 4 5.68 -13.63 -2.62
CA MET A 4 4.29 -13.37 -2.23
C MET A 4 3.56 -12.61 -3.34
N ALA A 5 4.20 -11.61 -3.95
CA ALA A 5 3.65 -10.86 -5.08
C ALA A 5 3.42 -11.76 -6.30
N SER A 6 4.35 -12.70 -6.59
CA SER A 6 4.15 -13.66 -7.67
C SER A 6 3.01 -14.64 -7.36
N PHE A 7 2.88 -15.10 -6.12
CA PHE A 7 1.76 -15.94 -5.69
C PHE A 7 0.42 -15.21 -5.75
N TYR A 8 0.37 -13.93 -5.40
CA TYR A 8 -0.82 -13.09 -5.61
C TYR A 8 -1.20 -13.05 -7.10
N ALA A 9 -0.23 -12.79 -7.99
CA ALA A 9 -0.49 -12.79 -9.43
C ALA A 9 -0.89 -14.17 -9.99
N VAL A 10 -0.31 -15.27 -9.48
CA VAL A 10 -0.68 -16.64 -9.84
C VAL A 10 -2.11 -16.96 -9.40
N TYR A 11 -2.46 -16.58 -8.18
CA TYR A 11 -3.76 -16.86 -7.61
C TYR A 11 -4.89 -16.10 -8.33
N HIS A 12 -4.69 -14.81 -8.59
CA HIS A 12 -5.69 -13.98 -9.26
C HIS A 12 -5.69 -14.15 -10.79
N GLY A 13 -4.55 -14.45 -11.40
CA GLY A 13 -4.39 -14.49 -12.85
C GLY A 13 -4.65 -13.13 -13.52
N PRO A 14 -4.59 -13.06 -14.86
CA PRO A 14 -4.82 -11.82 -15.59
C PRO A 14 -6.23 -11.25 -15.39
N GLN A 15 -7.26 -12.11 -15.32
CA GLN A 15 -8.64 -11.68 -15.16
C GLN A 15 -8.93 -11.15 -13.75
N GLY A 16 -8.43 -11.81 -12.70
CA GLY A 16 -8.63 -11.36 -11.31
C GLY A 16 -7.95 -10.02 -11.06
N LEU A 17 -6.70 -9.86 -11.51
CA LEU A 17 -5.97 -8.59 -11.39
C LEU A 17 -6.65 -7.46 -12.18
N LYS A 18 -7.17 -7.76 -13.38
CA LYS A 18 -7.96 -6.81 -14.15
C LYS A 18 -9.23 -6.39 -13.42
N THR A 19 -9.94 -7.36 -12.83
CA THR A 19 -11.16 -7.10 -12.05
C THR A 19 -10.88 -6.21 -10.83
N ILE A 20 -9.79 -6.47 -10.11
CA ILE A 20 -9.36 -5.64 -8.98
C ILE A 20 -9.04 -4.23 -9.44
N ALA A 21 -8.21 -4.09 -10.48
CA ALA A 21 -7.82 -2.79 -11.02
C ALA A 21 -9.03 -1.97 -11.54
N GLU A 22 -9.94 -2.61 -12.26
CA GLU A 22 -11.16 -1.98 -12.77
C GLU A 22 -12.10 -1.55 -11.63
N ARG A 23 -12.20 -2.34 -10.56
CA ARG A 23 -12.99 -1.97 -9.36
C ARG A 23 -12.41 -0.75 -8.66
N ILE A 24 -11.09 -0.71 -8.43
CA ILE A 24 -10.41 0.44 -7.81
C ILE A 24 -10.62 1.68 -8.67
N HIS A 25 -10.37 1.56 -9.98
CA HIS A 25 -10.54 2.66 -10.92
C HIS A 25 -11.99 3.19 -10.96
N ARG A 26 -12.97 2.29 -10.97
CA ARG A 26 -14.40 2.64 -10.98
C ARG A 26 -14.81 3.40 -9.72
N PHE A 27 -14.24 3.09 -8.55
CA PHE A 27 -14.46 3.91 -7.35
C PHE A 27 -13.84 5.30 -7.47
N ALA A 28 -12.67 5.43 -8.09
CA ALA A 28 -12.07 6.74 -8.35
C ALA A 28 -12.95 7.57 -9.30
N ASP A 29 -13.52 6.95 -10.33
CA ASP A 29 -14.48 7.61 -11.23
C ASP A 29 -15.76 8.03 -10.52
N ILE A 30 -16.30 7.19 -9.63
CA ILE A 30 -17.48 7.54 -8.81
C ILE A 30 -17.17 8.75 -7.93
N LEU A 31 -16.03 8.72 -7.21
CA LEU A 31 -15.62 9.82 -6.34
C LEU A 31 -15.43 11.11 -7.15
N ALA A 32 -14.70 11.05 -8.26
CA ALA A 32 -14.47 12.19 -9.13
C ALA A 32 -15.77 12.77 -9.71
N THR A 33 -16.67 11.91 -10.18
CA THR A 33 -17.97 12.32 -10.74
C THR A 33 -18.81 13.03 -9.68
N GLY A 34 -18.91 12.47 -8.48
CA GLY A 34 -19.65 13.08 -7.37
C GLY A 34 -19.08 14.44 -6.94
N LEU A 35 -17.75 14.56 -6.86
CA LEU A 35 -17.08 15.83 -6.54
C LEU A 35 -17.36 16.89 -7.61
N ASN A 36 -17.24 16.54 -8.89
CA ASN A 36 -17.51 17.46 -9.99
C ASN A 36 -18.98 17.92 -10.01
N GLN A 37 -19.95 17.04 -9.71
CA GLN A 37 -21.36 17.41 -9.60
C GLN A 37 -21.64 18.46 -8.51
N LYS A 38 -20.79 18.50 -7.49
CA LYS A 38 -20.86 19.49 -6.40
C LYS A 38 -19.93 20.69 -6.60
N GLY A 39 -19.32 20.80 -7.77
CA GLY A 39 -18.46 21.93 -8.13
C GLY A 39 -17.06 21.89 -7.50
N VAL A 40 -16.66 20.77 -6.90
CA VAL A 40 -15.29 20.59 -6.39
C VAL A 40 -14.39 20.22 -7.56
N ALA A 41 -13.41 21.09 -7.84
CA ALA A 41 -12.49 20.91 -8.94
C ALA A 41 -11.42 19.86 -8.62
N LEU A 42 -11.07 19.03 -9.60
CA LEU A 42 -9.90 18.18 -9.58
C LEU A 42 -8.75 18.85 -10.34
N LYS A 43 -7.52 18.72 -9.84
CA LYS A 43 -6.33 19.27 -10.52
C LYS A 43 -6.04 18.58 -11.85
N HIS A 44 -6.45 17.32 -11.97
CA HIS A 44 -6.21 16.47 -13.13
C HIS A 44 -7.53 15.83 -13.58
N SER A 45 -7.72 15.76 -14.90
CA SER A 45 -8.87 15.07 -15.52
C SER A 45 -8.57 13.62 -15.91
N THR A 46 -7.35 13.15 -15.66
CA THR A 46 -6.92 11.79 -15.99
C THR A 46 -6.22 11.17 -14.79
N TYR A 47 -6.58 9.94 -14.43
CA TYR A 47 -6.11 9.24 -13.24
C TYR A 47 -6.41 7.75 -13.33
N PHE A 48 -5.79 6.96 -12.44
CA PHE A 48 -6.18 5.58 -12.19
C PHE A 48 -6.96 5.47 -10.88
N ASP A 49 -6.29 5.53 -9.74
CA ASP A 49 -6.87 5.37 -8.40
C ASP A 49 -6.71 6.63 -7.51
N THR A 50 -5.95 7.62 -7.98
CA THR A 50 -5.49 8.75 -7.18
C THR A 50 -5.99 10.06 -7.75
N LEU A 51 -6.71 10.81 -6.91
CA LEU A 51 -7.24 12.14 -7.21
C LEU A 51 -6.49 13.21 -6.44
N THR A 52 -6.25 14.36 -7.08
CA THR A 52 -5.85 15.59 -6.39
C THR A 52 -7.04 16.54 -6.38
N VAL A 53 -7.64 16.68 -5.20
CA VAL A 53 -8.88 17.43 -4.98
C VAL A 53 -8.52 18.83 -4.51
N MET A 54 -8.98 19.86 -5.24
CA MET A 54 -8.80 21.25 -4.83
C MET A 54 -9.79 21.55 -3.70
N VAL A 55 -9.32 22.15 -2.61
CA VAL A 55 -10.14 22.42 -1.43
C VAL A 55 -9.91 23.85 -0.92
N ASP A 56 -10.98 24.52 -0.52
CA ASP A 56 -10.91 25.90 -0.02
C ASP A 56 -10.31 25.96 1.38
N ASN A 57 -10.66 25.02 2.26
CA ASN A 57 -10.13 24.90 3.62
C ASN A 57 -9.51 23.52 3.85
N LYS A 58 -8.21 23.41 3.52
CA LYS A 58 -7.46 22.16 3.65
C LYS A 58 -7.40 21.65 5.09
N GLU A 59 -7.25 22.54 6.07
CA GLU A 59 -7.11 22.15 7.48
C GLU A 59 -8.40 21.51 8.01
N ASP A 60 -9.55 22.08 7.67
CA ASP A 60 -10.86 21.52 8.06
C ASP A 60 -11.12 20.14 7.43
N VAL A 61 -10.79 19.97 6.14
CA VAL A 61 -10.90 18.67 5.45
C VAL A 61 -10.01 17.61 6.11
N LEU A 62 -8.75 17.94 6.41
CA LEU A 62 -7.83 17.02 7.08
C LEU A 62 -8.30 16.68 8.51
N ALA A 63 -8.83 17.66 9.26
CA ALA A 63 -9.37 17.42 10.59
C ALA A 63 -10.61 16.50 10.56
N LYS A 64 -11.51 16.70 9.59
CA LYS A 64 -12.67 15.81 9.37
C LYS A 64 -12.25 14.39 8.97
N ALA A 65 -11.27 14.28 8.07
CA ALA A 65 -10.71 12.98 7.67
C ALA A 65 -10.13 12.25 8.89
N TYR A 66 -9.30 12.95 9.66
CA TYR A 66 -8.68 12.42 10.87
C TYR A 66 -9.73 11.95 11.90
N ALA A 67 -10.77 12.74 12.12
CA ALA A 67 -11.87 12.38 13.03
C ALA A 67 -12.65 11.13 12.58
N LYS A 68 -12.65 10.81 11.29
CA LYS A 68 -13.21 9.58 10.72
C LYS A 68 -12.18 8.44 10.56
N GLY A 69 -10.96 8.59 11.07
CA GLY A 69 -9.92 7.57 10.96
C GLY A 69 -9.32 7.44 9.55
N MET A 70 -9.42 8.48 8.72
CA MET A 70 -8.87 8.52 7.37
C MET A 70 -7.68 9.46 7.28
N ASN A 71 -6.62 9.03 6.59
CA ASN A 71 -5.48 9.87 6.28
C ASN A 71 -5.51 10.27 4.80
N LEU A 72 -5.49 11.57 4.52
CA LEU A 72 -5.34 12.11 3.17
C LEU A 72 -3.93 12.66 2.99
N ARG A 73 -3.45 12.70 1.74
CA ARG A 73 -2.15 13.29 1.41
C ARG A 73 -2.21 14.82 1.53
N ALA A 74 -1.40 15.39 2.42
CA ALA A 74 -1.50 16.80 2.85
C ALA A 74 -0.39 17.75 2.34
N ASP A 75 0.67 17.22 1.71
CA ASP A 75 1.85 17.97 1.20
C ASP A 75 1.57 18.80 -0.08
N LEU A 76 0.29 18.96 -0.45
CA LEU A 76 -0.14 19.72 -1.62
C LEU A 76 -0.67 21.10 -1.21
N GLU A 77 -0.29 22.14 -1.95
CA GLU A 77 -0.78 23.50 -1.73
C GLU A 77 -2.22 23.63 -2.26
N GLY A 78 -3.15 24.10 -1.41
CA GLY A 78 -4.57 24.30 -1.77
C GLY A 78 -5.34 23.04 -2.16
N ALA A 79 -4.81 21.85 -1.87
CA ALA A 79 -5.38 20.58 -2.31
C ALA A 79 -5.09 19.45 -1.32
N VAL A 80 -5.84 18.35 -1.44
CA VAL A 80 -5.56 17.08 -0.79
C VAL A 80 -5.45 15.97 -1.83
N GLY A 81 -4.59 14.99 -1.59
CA GLY A 81 -4.52 13.78 -2.40
C GLY A 81 -5.32 12.64 -1.78
N VAL A 82 -6.11 11.96 -2.60
CA VAL A 82 -6.90 10.79 -2.21
C VAL A 82 -6.50 9.64 -3.12
N SER A 83 -5.92 8.57 -2.56
CA SER A 83 -5.59 7.34 -3.27
C SER A 83 -6.48 6.23 -2.76
N LEU A 84 -7.23 5.61 -3.67
CA LEU A 84 -8.08 4.45 -3.36
C LEU A 84 -7.30 3.16 -3.62
N ASP A 85 -7.75 2.07 -3.02
CA ASP A 85 -7.07 0.77 -3.14
C ASP A 85 -8.06 -0.40 -3.12
N GLU A 86 -7.53 -1.62 -3.13
CA GLU A 86 -8.33 -2.85 -3.16
C GLU A 86 -9.29 -2.96 -1.97
N THR A 87 -8.95 -2.38 -0.82
CA THR A 87 -9.74 -2.46 0.41
C THR A 87 -10.91 -1.48 0.45
N THR A 88 -10.88 -0.45 -0.39
CA THR A 88 -11.92 0.59 -0.45
C THR A 88 -13.31 -0.02 -0.65
N THR A 89 -14.27 0.39 0.17
CA THR A 89 -15.68 -0.03 0.11
C THR A 89 -16.60 1.12 -0.33
N ARG A 90 -17.91 0.84 -0.47
CA ARG A 90 -18.90 1.88 -0.78
C ARG A 90 -19.03 2.88 0.37
N GLU A 91 -18.94 2.38 1.60
CA GLU A 91 -19.02 3.15 2.82
C GLU A 91 -17.83 4.13 2.92
N ASP A 92 -16.63 3.70 2.52
CA ASP A 92 -15.46 4.58 2.46
C ASP A 92 -15.67 5.75 1.49
N ILE A 93 -16.28 5.48 0.32
CA ILE A 93 -16.60 6.53 -0.67
C ILE A 93 -17.63 7.53 -0.13
N VAL A 94 -18.65 7.05 0.59
CA VAL A 94 -19.61 7.94 1.28
C VAL A 94 -18.89 8.78 2.34
N ALA A 95 -18.02 8.15 3.15
CA ALA A 95 -17.26 8.86 4.17
C ALA A 95 -16.32 9.92 3.57
N LEU A 96 -15.71 9.65 2.41
CA LEU A 96 -14.93 10.62 1.66
C LEU A 96 -15.78 11.78 1.15
N PHE A 97 -17.00 11.55 0.66
CA PHE A 97 -17.91 12.63 0.29
C PHE A 97 -18.25 13.51 1.49
N ASP A 98 -18.59 12.92 2.64
CA ASP A 98 -18.87 13.70 3.86
C ASP A 98 -17.67 14.58 4.28
N VAL A 99 -16.45 14.05 4.17
CA VAL A 99 -15.21 14.76 4.51
C VAL A 99 -14.95 15.93 3.54
N LEU A 100 -15.16 15.71 2.24
CA LEU A 100 -14.81 16.66 1.18
C LEU A 100 -15.92 17.69 0.91
N LEU A 101 -17.18 17.33 1.13
CA LEU A 101 -18.36 18.12 0.77
C LEU A 101 -19.21 18.54 1.96
N GLY A 102 -18.99 17.94 3.13
CA GLY A 102 -19.91 18.00 4.27
C GLY A 102 -21.00 16.93 4.20
N GLU A 103 -21.67 16.71 5.33
CA GLU A 103 -22.85 15.84 5.40
C GLU A 103 -24.01 16.41 4.56
N GLU A 104 -25.02 15.57 4.29
CA GLU A 104 -26.18 15.94 3.47
C GLU A 104 -25.85 16.35 2.03
N HIS A 105 -24.69 15.92 1.51
CA HIS A 105 -24.29 16.14 0.12
C HIS A 105 -25.29 15.52 -0.88
N GLY A 106 -26.13 14.56 -0.48
CA GLY A 106 -27.21 14.00 -1.32
C GLY A 106 -26.72 13.20 -2.53
N LEU A 107 -25.46 12.72 -2.49
CA LEU A 107 -24.91 11.80 -3.47
C LEU A 107 -25.10 10.37 -2.98
N THR A 108 -25.32 9.43 -3.89
CA THR A 108 -25.34 7.99 -3.58
C THR A 108 -24.36 7.27 -4.49
N VAL A 109 -23.67 6.27 -3.92
CA VAL A 109 -22.69 5.48 -4.69
C VAL A 109 -23.40 4.74 -5.82
N GLU A 110 -24.60 4.21 -5.60
CA GLU A 110 -25.39 3.49 -6.60
C GLU A 110 -25.80 4.39 -7.78
N GLY A 111 -26.20 5.63 -7.49
CA GLY A 111 -26.59 6.59 -8.52
C GLY A 111 -25.41 7.00 -9.40
N LEU A 112 -24.29 7.33 -8.76
CA LEU A 112 -23.06 7.69 -9.46
C LEU A 112 -22.47 6.51 -10.23
N ASP A 113 -22.55 5.30 -9.70
CA ASP A 113 -22.10 4.08 -10.37
C ASP A 113 -22.88 3.81 -11.67
N ALA A 114 -24.20 4.00 -11.63
CA ALA A 114 -25.05 3.91 -12.83
C ALA A 114 -24.70 5.01 -13.84
N GLU A 115 -24.40 6.23 -13.38
CA GLU A 115 -24.01 7.34 -14.23
C GLU A 115 -22.67 7.10 -14.92
N VAL A 116 -21.63 6.72 -14.15
CA VAL A 116 -20.29 6.39 -14.66
C VAL A 116 -20.38 5.32 -15.74
N THR A 117 -21.23 4.30 -15.53
CA THR A 117 -21.44 3.21 -16.49
C THR A 117 -22.19 3.67 -17.75
N THR A 118 -23.22 4.50 -17.61
CA THR A 118 -24.08 4.91 -18.73
C THR A 118 -23.45 6.00 -19.59
N GLN A 119 -22.64 6.88 -18.99
CA GLN A 119 -21.93 7.95 -19.70
C GLN A 119 -20.59 7.51 -20.30
N ASP A 120 -20.16 6.26 -20.05
CA ASP A 120 -18.86 5.73 -20.51
C ASP A 120 -17.71 6.68 -20.11
N VAL A 121 -17.64 7.06 -18.82
CA VAL A 121 -16.63 7.99 -18.30
C VAL A 121 -15.23 7.44 -18.59
N LYS A 122 -14.39 8.23 -19.27
CA LYS A 122 -13.03 7.84 -19.68
C LYS A 122 -11.97 8.68 -19.00
N SER A 123 -11.59 8.29 -17.81
CA SER A 123 -10.52 8.96 -17.05
C SER A 123 -9.13 8.48 -17.46
N ILE A 124 -9.01 7.31 -18.08
CA ILE A 124 -7.78 6.85 -18.76
C ILE A 124 -7.90 7.23 -20.24
N PRO A 125 -6.98 8.05 -20.79
CA PRO A 125 -6.96 8.37 -22.22
C PRO A 125 -6.91 7.13 -23.10
N GLU A 126 -7.63 7.13 -24.22
CA GLU A 126 -7.73 5.98 -25.14
C GLU A 126 -6.34 5.47 -25.59
N SER A 127 -5.40 6.39 -25.83
CA SER A 127 -4.02 6.05 -26.22
C SER A 127 -3.21 5.34 -25.12
N LEU A 128 -3.68 5.37 -23.87
CA LEU A 128 -3.05 4.73 -22.71
C LEU A 128 -3.78 3.48 -22.25
N VAL A 129 -4.94 3.15 -22.84
CA VAL A 129 -5.66 1.91 -22.54
C VAL A 129 -4.82 0.74 -23.01
N ARG A 130 -4.49 -0.16 -22.08
CA ARG A 130 -3.71 -1.36 -22.38
C ARG A 130 -4.50 -2.31 -23.29
N THR A 131 -3.93 -2.67 -24.43
CA THR A 131 -4.49 -3.65 -25.38
C THR A 131 -3.73 -4.98 -25.40
N SER A 132 -2.53 -5.03 -24.81
CA SER A 132 -1.70 -6.23 -24.79
C SER A 132 -2.10 -7.23 -23.71
N ASP A 133 -2.09 -8.51 -24.09
CA ASP A 133 -2.24 -9.61 -23.14
C ASP A 133 -1.08 -9.64 -22.12
N PHE A 134 -1.34 -10.23 -20.95
CA PHE A 134 -0.36 -10.41 -19.89
C PHE A 134 -0.64 -11.67 -19.09
N LEU A 135 0.39 -12.18 -18.40
CA LEU A 135 0.31 -13.41 -17.62
C LEU A 135 -0.22 -14.60 -18.44
N THR A 136 0.20 -14.69 -19.71
CA THR A 136 -0.26 -15.72 -20.66
C THR A 136 0.35 -17.11 -20.40
N HIS A 137 1.38 -17.19 -19.56
CA HIS A 137 2.00 -18.46 -19.19
C HIS A 137 1.05 -19.31 -18.33
N GLU A 138 1.06 -20.64 -18.53
CA GLU A 138 0.15 -21.59 -17.86
C GLU A 138 0.12 -21.41 -16.33
N VAL A 139 1.25 -21.07 -15.72
CA VAL A 139 1.37 -20.89 -14.26
C VAL A 139 0.37 -19.89 -13.69
N PHE A 140 0.00 -18.85 -14.43
CA PHE A 140 -0.94 -17.81 -13.98
C PHE A 140 -2.41 -18.14 -14.30
N ASN A 141 -2.67 -19.32 -14.88
CA ASN A 141 -3.99 -19.72 -15.38
C ASN A 141 -4.45 -21.07 -14.80
N LYS A 142 -3.73 -21.60 -13.80
CA LYS A 142 -3.90 -22.99 -13.30
C LYS A 142 -4.27 -23.11 -11.83
N TYR A 143 -3.89 -22.15 -10.98
CA TYR A 143 -3.95 -22.30 -9.52
C TYR A 143 -4.88 -21.26 -8.89
N HIS A 144 -6.16 -21.26 -9.29
CA HIS A 144 -7.14 -20.24 -8.88
C HIS A 144 -8.04 -20.65 -7.72
N SER A 145 -8.11 -21.95 -7.40
CA SER A 145 -8.73 -22.38 -6.14
C SER A 145 -7.72 -22.38 -5.00
N GLU A 146 -8.20 -22.13 -3.79
CA GLU A 146 -7.38 -22.18 -2.57
C GLU A 146 -6.66 -23.54 -2.43
N THR A 147 -7.34 -24.64 -2.78
CA THR A 147 -6.74 -26.00 -2.72
C THR A 147 -5.62 -26.19 -3.75
N GLU A 148 -5.77 -25.69 -4.97
CA GLU A 148 -4.73 -25.77 -6.00
C GLU A 148 -3.53 -24.92 -5.61
N MET A 149 -3.77 -23.71 -5.10
CA MET A 149 -2.70 -22.80 -4.68
C MET A 149 -1.93 -23.34 -3.48
N LEU A 150 -2.64 -23.89 -2.49
CA LEU A 150 -2.03 -24.57 -1.33
C LEU A 150 -1.10 -25.71 -1.79
N ARG A 151 -1.57 -26.57 -2.70
CA ARG A 151 -0.77 -27.67 -3.25
C ARG A 151 0.41 -27.16 -4.06
N TYR A 152 0.24 -26.10 -4.84
CA TYR A 152 1.30 -25.49 -5.62
C TYR A 152 2.42 -24.95 -4.73
N ILE A 153 2.07 -24.11 -3.73
CA ILE A 153 3.02 -23.57 -2.75
C ILE A 153 3.74 -24.72 -2.04
N LYS A 154 3.01 -25.74 -1.55
CA LYS A 154 3.62 -26.88 -0.87
C LYS A 154 4.56 -27.68 -1.78
N SER A 155 4.23 -27.81 -3.06
CA SER A 155 5.08 -28.51 -4.04
C SER A 155 6.39 -27.78 -4.32
N LEU A 156 6.39 -26.44 -4.24
CA LEU A 156 7.60 -25.63 -4.36
C LEU A 156 8.42 -25.69 -3.08
N GLU A 157 7.78 -25.52 -1.92
CA GLU A 157 8.42 -25.62 -0.59
C GLU A 157 9.18 -26.94 -0.44
N ASN A 158 8.59 -28.06 -0.87
CA ASN A 158 9.22 -29.38 -0.74
C ASN A 158 10.48 -29.57 -1.61
N LYS A 159 10.77 -28.68 -2.56
CA LYS A 159 11.98 -28.74 -3.39
C LYS A 159 13.15 -27.99 -2.75
N ASP A 160 12.89 -27.18 -1.74
CA ASP A 160 13.87 -26.30 -1.11
C ASP A 160 14.34 -26.89 0.22
N LEU A 161 15.65 -27.03 0.38
CA LEU A 161 16.26 -27.37 1.66
C LEU A 161 16.24 -26.14 2.57
N ALA A 162 15.57 -26.24 3.72
CA ALA A 162 15.44 -25.15 4.69
C ALA A 162 15.84 -25.57 6.12
N LEU A 163 15.91 -24.59 7.03
CA LEU A 163 16.37 -24.80 8.42
C LEU A 163 15.45 -25.69 9.26
N ASN A 164 14.23 -25.97 8.80
CA ASN A 164 13.33 -26.94 9.41
C ASN A 164 13.72 -28.40 9.11
N GLN A 165 14.71 -28.63 8.25
CA GLN A 165 15.16 -29.97 7.84
C GLN A 165 16.59 -30.27 8.32
N SER A 166 17.52 -29.34 8.14
CA SER A 166 18.93 -29.55 8.52
C SER A 166 19.67 -28.24 8.75
N MET A 167 20.90 -28.36 9.27
CA MET A 167 21.83 -27.24 9.33
C MET A 167 22.25 -26.80 7.91
N ILE A 168 22.19 -25.50 7.65
CA ILE A 168 22.68 -24.87 6.42
C ILE A 168 23.89 -23.97 6.77
N SER A 169 25.10 -24.50 6.67
CA SER A 169 26.34 -23.85 7.15
C SER A 169 26.99 -22.93 6.10
N LEU A 170 26.25 -21.90 5.66
CA LEU A 170 26.77 -20.89 4.74
C LEU A 170 27.62 -19.87 5.52
N GLY A 171 28.92 -19.84 5.24
CA GLY A 171 29.85 -18.86 5.83
C GLY A 171 29.39 -17.42 5.57
N SER A 172 29.56 -16.55 6.57
CA SER A 172 29.13 -15.13 6.53
C SER A 172 27.62 -14.87 6.48
N CYS A 173 26.75 -15.89 6.40
CA CYS A 173 25.29 -15.72 6.36
C CYS A 173 24.61 -15.80 7.74
N THR A 174 25.28 -16.35 8.76
CA THR A 174 24.73 -16.49 10.12
C THR A 174 23.34 -17.13 10.15
N MET A 175 23.20 -18.31 9.54
CA MET A 175 21.95 -19.09 9.50
C MET A 175 21.56 -19.66 10.88
N LYS A 176 21.15 -18.77 11.79
CA LYS A 176 20.70 -19.07 13.16
C LYS A 176 19.19 -19.34 13.21
N LEU A 177 18.69 -19.63 14.40
CA LEU A 177 17.26 -19.76 14.66
C LEU A 177 16.51 -18.46 14.31
N ASN A 178 15.38 -18.59 13.62
CA ASN A 178 14.34 -17.58 13.52
C ASN A 178 13.19 -18.05 14.43
N ALA A 179 13.13 -17.57 15.68
CA ALA A 179 12.21 -18.15 16.65
C ALA A 179 10.77 -17.76 16.32
N THR A 180 9.81 -18.67 16.52
CA THR A 180 8.40 -18.39 16.24
C THR A 180 7.89 -17.16 17.00
N ALA A 181 8.32 -16.98 18.25
CA ALA A 181 7.96 -15.81 19.05
C ALA A 181 8.44 -14.48 18.44
N GLU A 182 9.58 -14.47 17.74
CA GLU A 182 10.13 -13.29 17.06
C GLU A 182 9.38 -13.00 15.75
N MET A 183 8.81 -14.02 15.11
CA MET A 183 8.14 -13.90 13.80
C MET A 183 6.65 -13.53 13.89
N ILE A 184 5.97 -13.93 14.97
CA ILE A 184 4.52 -13.68 15.15
C ILE A 184 4.13 -12.19 15.00
N PRO A 185 4.85 -11.22 15.61
CA PRO A 185 4.43 -9.82 15.57
C PRO A 185 4.47 -9.19 14.18
N VAL A 186 5.27 -9.72 13.25
CA VAL A 186 5.44 -9.16 11.89
C VAL A 186 4.11 -9.08 11.13
N THR A 187 3.14 -9.95 11.46
CA THR A 187 1.81 -9.98 10.81
C THR A 187 0.69 -9.41 11.68
N TRP A 188 0.98 -8.81 12.83
CA TRP A 188 -0.04 -8.07 13.59
C TRP A 188 -0.47 -6.83 12.82
N ALA A 189 -1.74 -6.46 12.89
CA ALA A 189 -2.26 -5.33 12.12
C ALA A 189 -1.58 -4.02 12.51
N GLU A 190 -1.28 -3.86 13.80
CA GLU A 190 -0.58 -2.73 14.41
C GLU A 190 0.83 -2.52 13.83
N PHE A 191 1.47 -3.57 13.32
CA PHE A 191 2.75 -3.49 12.61
C PHE A 191 2.57 -3.48 11.08
N GLY A 192 1.79 -4.42 10.55
CA GLY A 192 1.71 -4.69 9.11
C GLY A 192 0.77 -3.78 8.31
N GLN A 193 -0.14 -3.05 8.96
CA GLN A 193 -1.16 -2.23 8.29
C GLN A 193 -1.01 -0.72 8.49
N LEU A 194 0.08 -0.25 9.12
CA LEU A 194 0.34 1.18 9.27
C LEU A 194 1.03 1.73 8.01
N PRO A 195 0.46 2.75 7.33
CA PRO A 195 1.11 3.40 6.21
C PRO A 195 2.42 4.09 6.65
N PRO A 196 3.50 4.04 5.86
CA PRO A 196 4.81 4.58 6.25
C PRO A 196 4.84 6.11 6.39
N PHE A 197 3.84 6.81 5.84
CA PHE A 197 3.69 8.27 5.93
C PHE A 197 2.49 8.68 6.78
N ALA A 198 1.98 7.78 7.63
CA ALA A 198 0.97 8.13 8.62
C ALA A 198 1.49 9.25 9.57
N PRO A 199 0.60 10.10 10.09
CA PRO A 199 0.92 11.02 11.18
C PRO A 199 1.66 10.32 12.34
N LEU A 200 2.66 10.98 12.92
CA LEU A 200 3.54 10.37 13.92
C LEU A 200 2.80 9.95 15.21
N ASP A 201 1.72 10.64 15.55
CA ASP A 201 0.86 10.30 16.69
C ASP A 201 0.11 8.96 16.50
N GLN A 202 -0.07 8.51 15.26
CA GLN A 202 -0.60 7.17 14.94
C GLN A 202 0.49 6.07 15.00
N ALA A 203 1.77 6.45 15.11
CA ALA A 203 2.93 5.57 15.05
C ALA A 203 3.70 5.50 16.38
N ALA A 204 3.12 5.92 17.50
CA ALA A 204 3.81 6.00 18.80
C ALA A 204 4.46 4.67 19.24
N GLY A 205 3.77 3.53 19.03
CA GLY A 205 4.32 2.21 19.34
C GLY A 205 5.54 1.84 18.48
N TYR A 206 5.57 2.28 17.22
CA TYR A 206 6.75 2.15 16.36
C TYR A 206 7.90 3.02 16.86
N GLN A 207 7.63 4.24 17.32
CA GLN A 207 8.66 5.13 17.86
C GLN A 207 9.32 4.54 19.10
N GLU A 208 8.52 4.00 20.02
CA GLU A 208 9.02 3.31 21.22
C GLU A 208 9.90 2.11 20.85
N MET A 209 9.39 1.21 20.01
CA MET A 209 10.13 0.02 19.55
C MET A 209 11.45 0.39 18.88
N ILE A 210 11.46 1.40 18.00
CA ILE A 210 12.66 1.84 17.29
C ILE A 210 13.66 2.47 18.27
N ALA A 211 13.19 3.24 19.25
CA ALA A 211 14.05 3.87 20.26
C ALA A 211 14.72 2.82 21.15
N GLU A 212 13.97 1.85 21.67
CA GLU A 212 14.51 0.76 22.49
C GLU A 212 15.55 -0.07 21.72
N LEU A 213 15.24 -0.46 20.48
CA LEU A 213 16.18 -1.20 19.65
C LEU A 213 17.45 -0.38 19.36
N SER A 214 17.31 0.92 19.11
CA SER A 214 18.44 1.81 18.89
C SER A 214 19.36 1.88 20.11
N GLU A 215 18.78 2.00 21.31
CA GLU A 215 19.54 1.99 22.57
C GLU A 215 20.29 0.68 22.76
N TRP A 216 19.64 -0.47 22.53
CA TRP A 216 20.29 -1.77 22.66
C TRP A 216 21.46 -1.93 21.68
N LEU A 217 21.29 -1.50 20.42
CA LEU A 217 22.36 -1.58 19.42
C LEU A 217 23.52 -0.63 19.73
N ILE A 218 23.24 0.57 20.23
CA ILE A 218 24.26 1.51 20.74
C ILE A 218 25.08 0.84 21.86
N ASN A 219 24.41 0.22 22.84
CA ASN A 219 25.08 -0.44 23.96
C ASN A 219 25.95 -1.64 23.50
N VAL A 220 25.54 -2.37 22.46
CA VAL A 220 26.31 -3.50 21.91
C VAL A 220 27.50 -3.05 21.06
N THR A 221 27.38 -1.95 20.33
CA THR A 221 28.37 -1.53 19.33
C THR A 221 29.33 -0.43 19.83
N GLY A 222 28.93 0.36 20.82
CA GLY A 222 29.68 1.49 21.33
C GLY A 222 29.62 2.75 20.44
N TYR A 223 28.70 2.81 19.46
CA TYR A 223 28.46 4.03 18.69
C TYR A 223 27.59 5.04 19.44
N ASP A 224 27.69 6.32 19.10
CA ASP A 224 26.89 7.38 19.72
C ASP A 224 25.44 7.46 19.19
N ALA A 225 25.20 7.01 17.95
CA ALA A 225 23.91 7.09 17.29
C ALA A 225 23.73 6.01 16.22
N LEU A 226 22.47 5.64 15.95
CA LEU A 226 22.06 4.64 14.97
C LEU A 226 21.08 5.23 13.96
N SER A 227 21.16 4.75 12.71
CA SER A 227 20.16 5.03 11.66
C SER A 227 19.51 3.74 11.21
N MET A 228 18.18 3.67 11.29
CA MET A 228 17.37 2.51 10.89
C MET A 228 16.90 2.56 9.43
N GLN A 229 17.30 3.59 8.68
CA GLN A 229 16.86 3.78 7.30
C GLN A 229 17.43 2.75 6.30
N PRO A 230 18.72 2.33 6.40
CA PRO A 230 19.27 1.34 5.46
C PRO A 230 18.62 -0.04 5.62
N ASN A 231 18.01 -0.56 4.56
CA ASN A 231 17.25 -1.82 4.58
C ASN A 231 18.07 -3.07 4.19
N SER A 232 19.40 -2.94 4.03
CA SER A 232 20.33 -4.05 3.82
C SER A 232 21.75 -3.66 4.25
N GLY A 233 22.62 -4.65 4.48
CA GLY A 233 24.03 -4.39 4.84
C GLY A 233 24.78 -3.52 3.82
N ALA A 234 24.62 -3.80 2.52
CA ALA A 234 25.23 -3.00 1.47
C ALA A 234 24.73 -1.55 1.44
N GLN A 235 23.44 -1.31 1.74
CA GLN A 235 22.95 0.06 1.90
C GLN A 235 23.51 0.75 3.14
N GLY A 236 23.75 0.00 4.23
CA GLY A 236 24.42 0.51 5.43
C GLY A 236 25.85 0.96 5.14
N GLU A 237 26.63 0.16 4.40
CA GLU A 237 27.98 0.53 3.95
C GLU A 237 27.95 1.80 3.09
N TYR A 238 27.07 1.86 2.10
CA TYR A 238 26.92 3.03 1.24
C TYR A 238 26.54 4.29 2.02
N ALA A 239 25.55 4.21 2.90
CA ALA A 239 25.13 5.32 3.74
C ALA A 239 26.26 5.78 4.68
N GLY A 240 27.03 4.85 5.24
CA GLY A 240 28.20 5.14 6.07
C GLY A 240 29.28 5.88 5.29
N LEU A 241 29.61 5.43 4.07
CA LEU A 241 30.58 6.10 3.20
C LEU A 241 30.12 7.52 2.82
N LEU A 242 28.83 7.71 2.53
CA LEU A 242 28.26 9.04 2.28
C LEU A 242 28.33 9.95 3.52
N ALA A 243 28.10 9.40 4.71
CA ALA A 243 28.21 10.16 5.96
C ALA A 243 29.66 10.62 6.21
N ILE A 244 30.65 9.74 5.98
CA ILE A 244 32.08 10.09 6.06
C ILE A 244 32.43 11.15 5.02
N GLN A 245 31.97 11.00 3.77
CA GLN A 245 32.23 11.97 2.71
C GLN A 245 31.63 13.34 3.01
N ARG A 246 30.47 13.43 3.68
CA ARG A 246 29.84 14.70 4.07
C ARG A 246 30.45 15.32 5.33
N TYR A 247 31.09 14.52 6.17
CA TYR A 247 31.80 15.00 7.34
C TYR A 247 33.10 15.73 6.96
N HIS A 248 33.78 15.24 5.92
CA HIS A 248 35.00 15.83 5.37
C HIS A 248 34.71 16.96 4.36
#